data_AF-A0A9Q2XJ67-F1
#
_entry.id   AF-A0A9Q2XJ67-F1
#
_cell.length_a   1.000
_cell.length_b   1.000
_cell.length_c   1.000
_cell.angle_alpha   90.00
_cell.angle_beta   90.00
_cell.angle_gamma   90.00
#
_symmetry.space_group_name_H-M   'P 1'
#
loop_
_entity.id
_entity.type
_entity.pdbx_description
1 polymer ?
#
loop_
_entity_poly.entity_id
_entity_poly.type
_entity_poly.pdbx_seq_one_letter_code
_entity_poly.pdbx_strand_id
1 'polypeptide(L)'
;MPQYRISNAARADIVDILRRYQTQFGDQARQRYQALILTALQALASTPYRIGSHDRDELAPGLRSYHLTYSRQQAKHPRGTVKSPRHIVFYRMVNDDLIEVVRLLHDAMEVQLHLPDD
;
A
#
# COMPACT_ATOMS: atom_id res chain seq x y z
N MET A 1 6.93 -15.76 -10.46
CA MET A 1 5.79 -14.85 -10.23
C MET A 1 6.20 -13.86 -9.18
N PRO A 2 5.96 -12.55 -9.35
CA PRO A 2 6.29 -11.56 -8.34
C PRO A 2 5.62 -11.93 -7.02
N GLN A 3 6.43 -12.11 -5.96
CA GLN A 3 5.93 -12.56 -4.66
C GLN A 3 5.91 -11.40 -3.67
N TYR A 4 4.86 -11.35 -2.87
CA TYR A 4 4.82 -10.51 -1.70
C TYR A 4 4.17 -11.25 -0.54
N ARG A 5 4.63 -10.98 0.68
CA ARG A 5 3.91 -11.32 1.91
C ARG A 5 3.35 -10.06 2.53
N ILE A 6 2.26 -10.20 3.28
CA ILE A 6 1.62 -9.09 4.00
C ILE A 6 1.72 -9.40 5.49
N SER A 7 2.29 -8.47 6.26
CA SER A 7 2.33 -8.56 7.72
C SER A 7 0.92 -8.59 8.31
N ASN A 8 0.77 -9.06 9.55
CA ASN A 8 -0.53 -9.01 10.22
C ASN A 8 -1.04 -7.57 10.40
N ALA A 9 -0.14 -6.62 10.68
CA ALA A 9 -0.48 -5.21 10.82
C ALA A 9 -0.98 -4.60 9.49
N ALA A 10 -0.28 -4.83 8.39
CA ALA A 10 -0.71 -4.38 7.06
C ALA A 10 -2.04 -5.02 6.64
N ARG A 11 -2.27 -6.29 6.99
CA ARG A 11 -3.56 -6.95 6.73
C ARG A 11 -4.69 -6.27 7.51
N ALA A 12 -4.47 -5.96 8.78
CA ALA A 12 -5.44 -5.21 9.60
C ALA A 12 -5.71 -3.82 9.02
N ASP A 13 -4.66 -3.08 8.66
CA ASP A 13 -4.76 -1.76 8.00
C ASP A 13 -5.66 -1.85 6.75
N ILE A 14 -5.42 -2.81 5.85
CA ILE A 14 -6.20 -3.00 4.62
C ILE A 14 -7.67 -3.27 4.94
N VAL A 15 -7.96 -4.15 5.90
CA VAL A 15 -9.34 -4.47 6.29
C VAL A 15 -10.05 -3.23 6.82
N ASP A 16 -9.40 -2.47 7.69
CA ASP A 16 -9.99 -1.27 8.30
C ASP A 16 -10.19 -0.14 7.28
N ILE A 17 -9.25 0.04 6.35
CA ILE A 17 -9.39 0.98 5.24
C ILE A 17 -10.62 0.62 4.39
N LEU A 18 -10.70 -0.64 3.94
CA LEU A 18 -11.82 -1.07 3.08
C LEU A 18 -13.18 -0.96 3.79
N ARG A 19 -13.23 -1.29 5.09
CA ARG A 19 -14.43 -1.14 5.91
C ARG A 19 -14.84 0.33 6.06
N ARG A 20 -13.89 1.22 6.38
CA ARG A 20 -14.16 2.67 6.50
C ARG A 20 -14.65 3.26 5.18
N TYR A 21 -13.99 2.94 4.07
CA TYR A 21 -14.40 3.43 2.75
C TYR A 21 -15.78 2.93 2.34
N GLN A 22 -16.12 1.67 2.65
CA GLN A 22 -17.47 1.16 2.42
C GLN A 22 -18.50 1.92 3.24
N THR A 23 -18.22 2.12 4.53
CA THR A 23 -19.14 2.79 5.45
C THR A 23 -19.40 4.24 5.05
N GLN A 24 -18.34 4.95 4.62
CA GLN A 24 -18.42 6.37 4.31
C GLN A 24 -18.88 6.66 2.87
N PHE A 25 -18.54 5.81 1.91
CA PHE A 25 -18.72 6.10 0.47
C PHE A 25 -19.41 4.98 -0.31
N GLY A 26 -19.85 3.91 0.36
CA GLY A 26 -20.54 2.77 -0.24
C GLY A 26 -19.62 1.73 -0.88
N ASP A 27 -20.22 0.61 -1.26
CA ASP A 27 -19.51 -0.57 -1.76
C ASP A 27 -18.68 -0.29 -3.03
N GLN A 28 -19.17 0.58 -3.92
CA GLN A 28 -18.44 0.93 -5.13
C GLN A 28 -17.13 1.68 -4.85
N ALA A 29 -17.09 2.48 -3.79
CA ALA A 29 -15.84 3.12 -3.37
C ALA A 29 -14.86 2.09 -2.79
N ARG A 30 -15.35 1.15 -1.97
CA ARG A 30 -14.56 0.03 -1.45
C ARG A 30 -13.95 -0.80 -2.58
N GLN A 31 -14.73 -1.18 -3.59
CA GLN A 31 -14.26 -1.99 -4.72
C GLN A 31 -13.15 -1.28 -5.51
N ARG A 32 -13.32 0.01 -5.81
CA ARG A 32 -12.26 0.82 -6.45
C ARG A 32 -11.00 0.91 -5.59
N TYR A 33 -11.15 1.08 -4.27
CA TYR A 33 -10.00 1.16 -3.37
C TYR A 33 -9.27 -0.17 -3.24
N GLN A 34 -10.00 -1.28 -3.20
CA GLN A 34 -9.43 -2.62 -3.20
C GLN A 34 -8.63 -2.89 -4.48
N ALA A 35 -9.18 -2.53 -5.65
CA ALA A 35 -8.45 -2.61 -6.92
C ALA A 35 -7.17 -1.78 -6.89
N LEU A 36 -7.21 -0.56 -6.34
CA LEU A 36 -6.05 0.31 -6.22
C LEU A 36 -4.94 -0.30 -5.34
N ILE A 37 -5.31 -0.82 -4.16
CA ILE A 37 -4.36 -1.47 -3.26
C ILE A 37 -3.74 -2.67 -3.97
N LEU A 38 -4.55 -3.55 -4.56
CA LEU A 38 -4.06 -4.75 -5.24
C LEU A 38 -3.09 -4.42 -6.38
N THR A 39 -3.42 -3.44 -7.21
CA THR A 39 -2.53 -2.98 -8.29
C THR A 39 -1.19 -2.48 -7.75
N ALA A 40 -1.21 -1.71 -6.66
CA ALA A 40 0.03 -1.22 -6.04
C ALA A 40 0.90 -2.36 -5.51
N LEU A 41 0.31 -3.33 -4.80
CA LEU A 41 1.06 -4.47 -4.25
C LEU A 41 1.67 -5.34 -5.36
N GLN A 42 0.91 -5.64 -6.40
CA GLN A 42 1.40 -6.42 -7.56
C GLN A 42 2.55 -5.71 -8.27
N ALA A 43 2.45 -4.40 -8.43
CA ALA A 43 3.46 -3.64 -9.15
C ALA A 43 4.72 -3.40 -8.32
N LEU A 44 4.61 -3.28 -6.98
CA LEU A 44 5.76 -3.31 -6.08
C LEU A 44 6.45 -4.67 -6.09
N ALA A 45 5.69 -5.77 -6.03
CA ALA A 45 6.27 -7.10 -6.09
C ALA A 45 6.98 -7.41 -7.42
N SER A 46 6.57 -6.74 -8.51
CA SER A 46 7.18 -6.89 -9.83
C SER A 46 8.39 -5.98 -10.05
N THR A 47 8.37 -4.79 -9.44
CA THR A 47 9.44 -3.79 -9.58
C THR A 47 9.52 -2.98 -8.29
N PRO A 48 10.22 -3.49 -7.25
CA PRO A 48 10.25 -2.84 -5.94
C PRO A 48 10.78 -1.39 -6.03
N TYR A 49 11.90 -1.19 -6.72
CA TYR A 49 12.56 0.11 -6.89
C TYR A 49 11.95 1.01 -7.97
N ARG A 50 10.64 0.85 -8.26
CA ARG A 50 9.96 1.65 -9.28
C ARG A 50 9.81 3.12 -8.91
N ILE A 51 9.49 3.95 -9.90
CA ILE A 51 9.13 5.36 -9.72
C ILE A 51 8.05 5.51 -8.64
N GLY A 52 8.28 6.43 -7.70
CA GLY A 52 7.41 6.67 -6.56
C GLY A 52 7.69 5.77 -5.35
N SER A 53 8.61 4.82 -5.48
CA SER A 53 9.19 4.12 -4.32
C SER A 53 10.37 4.91 -3.78
N HIS A 54 10.33 5.23 -2.49
CA HIS A 54 11.36 5.99 -1.82
C HIS A 54 11.94 5.21 -0.66
N ASP A 55 13.25 5.33 -0.50
CA ASP A 55 13.97 4.86 0.67
C ASP A 55 13.48 5.56 1.94
N ARG A 56 13.44 4.82 3.05
CA ARG A 56 13.00 5.27 4.36
C ARG A 56 13.91 4.73 5.47
N ASP A 57 15.21 4.59 5.19
CA ASP A 57 16.20 4.18 6.19
C ASP A 57 16.20 5.09 7.42
N GLU A 58 15.77 6.35 7.30
CA GLU A 58 15.58 7.27 8.42
C GLU A 58 14.48 6.85 9.41
N LEU A 59 13.58 5.94 9.01
CA LEU A 59 12.51 5.39 9.86
C LEU A 59 12.84 4.00 10.37
N ALA A 60 13.34 3.13 9.49
CA ALA A 60 13.82 1.79 9.83
C ALA A 60 14.71 1.26 8.69
N PRO A 61 15.78 0.51 9.00
CA PRO A 61 16.70 0.00 7.97
C PRO A 61 16.00 -0.84 6.89
N GLY A 62 16.29 -0.54 5.63
CA GLY A 62 15.75 -1.23 4.46
C GLY A 62 14.27 -0.96 4.19
N LEU A 63 13.65 -0.05 4.95
CA LEU A 63 12.25 0.31 4.76
C LEU A 63 12.10 1.20 3.53
N ARG A 64 11.01 0.97 2.80
CA ARG A 64 10.65 1.74 1.63
C ARG A 64 9.19 2.15 1.72
N SER A 65 8.87 3.28 1.10
CA SER A 65 7.50 3.78 0.99
C SER A 65 7.06 3.90 -0.46
N TYR A 66 5.77 3.74 -0.71
CA TYR A 66 5.16 3.89 -2.02
C TYR A 66 3.73 4.40 -1.91
N HIS A 67 3.48 5.63 -2.39
CA HIS A 67 2.16 6.25 -2.30
C HIS A 67 1.21 5.68 -3.37
N LEU A 68 -0.03 5.34 -2.99
CA LEU A 68 -0.99 4.68 -3.90
C LEU A 68 -1.34 5.51 -5.16
N THR A 69 -1.12 6.83 -5.14
CA THR A 69 -1.31 7.70 -6.33
C THR A 69 -0.54 7.20 -7.55
N TYR A 70 0.64 6.62 -7.37
CA TYR A 70 1.46 6.11 -8.47
C TYR A 70 0.86 4.88 -9.17
N SER A 71 -0.12 4.22 -8.56
CA SER A 71 -0.86 3.10 -9.16
C SER A 71 -2.27 3.49 -9.63
N ARG A 72 -2.69 4.75 -9.44
CA ARG A 72 -4.05 5.22 -9.72
C ARG A 72 -4.48 4.98 -11.17
N GLN A 73 -3.60 5.25 -12.12
CA GLN A 73 -3.91 5.11 -13.55
C GLN A 73 -3.94 3.64 -14.00
N GLN A 74 -3.15 2.78 -13.34
CA GLN A 74 -3.07 1.35 -13.63
C GLN A 74 -4.24 0.58 -13.02
N ALA A 75 -4.81 1.09 -11.93
CA ALA A 75 -5.95 0.51 -11.21
C ALA A 75 -7.27 0.71 -11.98
N LYS A 76 -7.39 0.03 -13.13
CA LYS A 76 -8.62 0.01 -13.93
C LYS A 76 -9.73 -0.67 -13.16
N HIS A 77 -10.87 0.00 -13.02
CA HIS A 77 -12.08 -0.56 -12.45
C HIS A 77 -13.28 -0.12 -13.30
N PRO A 78 -14.29 -0.96 -13.55
CA PRO A 78 -15.43 -0.63 -14.41
C PRO A 78 -16.18 0.65 -14.01
N ARG A 79 -16.11 1.02 -12.73
CA ARG A 79 -16.76 2.22 -12.16
C ARG A 79 -15.82 3.42 -11.98
N GLY A 80 -14.73 3.47 -12.74
CA GLY A 80 -13.73 4.54 -12.71
C GLY A 80 -12.64 4.35 -11.66
N THR A 81 -11.75 5.33 -11.53
CA THR A 81 -10.58 5.29 -10.64
C THR A 81 -10.84 6.03 -9.32
N VAL A 82 -10.00 5.75 -8.31
CA VAL A 82 -9.99 6.53 -7.06
C VAL A 82 -9.42 7.92 -7.34
N LYS A 83 -10.22 8.98 -7.16
CA LYS A 83 -9.80 10.36 -7.48
C LYS A 83 -8.62 10.85 -6.61
N SER A 84 -8.69 10.59 -5.30
CA SER A 84 -7.71 11.02 -4.31
C SER A 84 -7.26 9.84 -3.45
N PRO A 85 -6.25 9.07 -3.88
CA PRO A 85 -5.58 8.09 -3.02
C PRO A 85 -4.89 8.80 -1.87
N ARG A 86 -5.01 8.26 -0.66
CA ARG A 86 -4.53 8.88 0.59
C ARG A 86 -3.71 7.93 1.47
N HIS A 87 -3.25 6.82 0.91
CA HIS A 87 -2.49 5.83 1.67
C HIS A 87 -1.13 5.55 1.03
N ILE A 88 -0.19 5.18 1.89
CA ILE A 88 1.20 4.87 1.61
C ILE A 88 1.46 3.42 2.02
N VAL A 89 1.96 2.63 1.09
CA VAL A 89 2.47 1.28 1.36
C VAL A 89 3.87 1.44 1.93
N PHE A 90 4.11 0.89 3.12
CA PHE A 90 5.45 0.69 3.68
C PHE A 90 5.83 -0.76 3.50
N TYR A 91 6.99 -1.01 2.90
CA TYR A 91 7.45 -2.35 2.56
C TYR A 91 8.97 -2.46 2.67
N ARG A 92 9.50 -3.67 2.71
CA ARG A 92 10.95 -3.95 2.65
C ARG A 92 11.22 -5.16 1.76
N MET A 93 12.45 -5.27 1.26
CA MET A 93 12.91 -6.49 0.60
C MET A 93 13.15 -7.56 1.65
N VAL A 94 12.63 -8.76 1.43
CA VAL A 94 12.98 -9.96 2.23
C VAL A 94 14.16 -10.69 1.56
N ASN A 95 14.14 -10.74 0.23
CA ASN A 95 15.22 -11.17 -0.65
C ASN A 95 14.95 -10.59 -2.05
N ASP A 96 15.77 -10.94 -3.04
CA ASP A 96 15.72 -10.36 -4.39
C ASP A 96 14.36 -10.51 -5.10
N ASP A 97 13.57 -11.53 -4.75
CA ASP A 97 12.30 -11.87 -5.42
C ASP A 97 11.04 -11.68 -4.55
N LEU A 98 11.20 -11.29 -3.29
CA LEU A 98 10.13 -11.21 -2.30
C LEU A 98 10.16 -9.90 -1.52
N ILE A 99 9.06 -9.16 -1.58
CA ILE A 99 8.81 -8.03 -0.68
C ILE A 99 7.92 -8.44 0.50
N GLU A 100 8.10 -7.74 1.62
CA GLU A 100 7.16 -7.75 2.73
C GLU A 100 6.45 -6.40 2.82
N VAL A 101 5.12 -6.42 2.77
CA VAL A 101 4.28 -5.26 3.07
C VAL A 101 4.15 -5.14 4.58
N VAL A 102 4.78 -4.11 5.15
CA VAL A 102 4.90 -3.88 6.59
C VAL A 102 3.66 -3.17 7.13
N ARG A 103 3.24 -2.06 6.50
CA ARG A 103 2.04 -1.28 6.85
C ARG A 103 1.36 -0.67 5.61
N LEU A 104 0.09 -0.33 5.73
CA LEU A 104 -0.62 0.54 4.78
C LEU A 104 -1.24 1.70 5.54
N LEU A 105 -0.55 2.83 5.61
CA LEU A 105 -0.93 3.94 6.46
C LEU A 105 -1.56 5.07 5.66
N HIS A 106 -2.43 5.85 6.30
CA HIS A 106 -2.92 7.09 5.70
C HIS A 106 -1.78 8.12 5.67
N ASP A 107 -1.71 8.93 4.61
CA ASP A 107 -0.67 9.94 4.37
C ASP A 107 -0.62 11.09 5.39
N ALA A 108 -1.56 11.11 6.34
CA ALA A 108 -1.67 12.09 7.41
C ALA A 108 -1.27 11.50 8.78
N MET A 109 -0.93 10.21 8.84
CA MET A 109 -0.53 9.55 10.08
C MET A 109 0.93 9.84 10.41
N GLU A 110 1.23 9.94 11.70
CA GLU A 110 2.60 10.00 12.21
C GLU A 110 3.24 8.62 12.10
N VAL A 111 4.03 8.43 11.05
CA VAL A 111 4.49 7.10 10.61
C VAL A 111 5.32 6.38 11.69
N GLN A 112 6.14 7.10 12.45
CA GLN A 112 7.02 6.52 13.48
C GLN A 112 6.22 5.78 14.57
N LEU A 113 5.02 6.24 14.93
CA LEU A 113 4.17 5.60 15.94
C LEU A 113 3.52 4.29 15.47
N HIS A 114 3.71 3.93 14.20
CA HIS A 114 3.02 2.83 13.56
C HIS A 114 3.96 1.84 12.87
N LEU A 115 5.26 2.12 12.81
CA LEU A 115 6.22 1.13 12.37
C LEU A 115 6.60 0.25 13.56
N PRO A 116 6.89 -1.05 13.34
CA PRO A 116 7.47 -1.87 14.39
C PRO A 116 8.82 -1.28 14.81
N ASP A 117 9.07 -1.26 16.12
CA ASP A 117 10.41 -1.07 16.68
C ASP A 117 11.18 -2.34 16.32
N ASP A 118 11.95 -2.31 15.23
CA ASP A 118 12.78 -3.47 14.82
C ASP A 118 13.82 -3.84 15.90
#